data_AF-A0A4Q3T430-F1
#
_entry.id   AF-A0A4Q3T430-F1
#
_cell.length_a   1.000
_cell.length_b   1.000
_cell.length_c   1.000
_cell.angle_alpha   90.00
_cell.angle_beta   90.00
_cell.angle_gamma   90.00
#
_symmetry.space_group_name_H-M   'P 1'
#
loop_
_entity.id
_entity.type
_entity.pdbx_description
1 polymer ?
#
loop_
_entity_poly.entity_id
_entity_poly.type
_entity_poly.pdbx_seq_one_letter_code
_entity_poly.pdbx_strand_id
1 'polypeptide(L)' 'VITDDMLMCRRPATGIAPRDWQRVVGLRMSRDIKAGSVLQWGLLQQDQTGVSAAAEK' A
#
# COMPACT_ATOMS: atom_id res chain seq x y z
N VAL A 1 -5.98 4.89 -5.70
CA VAL A 1 -6.20 3.87 -4.65
C VAL A 1 -5.81 2.53 -5.24
N ILE A 2 -5.11 1.69 -4.50
CA ILE A 2 -4.63 0.39 -4.97
C ILE A 2 -5.79 -0.61 -4.91
N THR A 3 -6.03 -1.30 -6.01
CA THR A 3 -7.04 -2.37 -6.12
C THR A 3 -6.37 -3.73 -6.26
N ASP A 4 -7.12 -4.82 -6.08
CA ASP A 4 -6.62 -6.18 -6.21
C ASP A 4 -6.10 -6.49 -7.62
N ASP A 5 -6.76 -5.98 -8.66
CA ASP A 5 -6.36 -6.13 -10.07
C ASP A 5 -4.98 -5.49 -10.38
N MET A 6 -4.57 -4.48 -9.59
CA MET A 6 -3.27 -3.83 -9.74
C MET A 6 -2.10 -4.60 -9.10
N LEU A 7 -2.40 -5.65 -8.32
CA LEU A 7 -1.42 -6.40 -7.55
C LEU A 7 -1.18 -7.78 -8.19
N MET A 8 0.08 -8.21 -8.19
CA MET A 8 0.45 -9.53 -8.69
C MET A 8 1.48 -10.18 -7.77
N CYS A 9 1.24 -11.43 -7.38
CA CYS A 9 2.24 -12.23 -6.66
C CYS A 9 3.34 -12.71 -7.61
N ARG A 10 4.53 -12.14 -7.49
CA ARG A 10 5.72 -12.56 -8.23
C ARG A 10 6.84 -12.98 -7.29
N ARG A 11 7.64 -13.96 -7.71
CA ARG A 11 8.91 -14.31 -7.06
C ARG A 11 10.06 -13.57 -7.74
N PRO A 12 11.15 -13.24 -7.03
CA PRO A 12 11.40 -13.50 -5.61
C PRO A 12 10.60 -12.57 -4.70
N ALA A 13 10.26 -13.02 -3.49
CA ALA A 13 9.44 -12.28 -2.52
C ALA A 13 10.21 -11.13 -1.84
N THR A 14 10.77 -10.22 -2.63
CA THR A 14 11.58 -9.08 -2.19
C THR A 14 10.74 -7.86 -1.79
N GLY A 15 9.42 -7.92 -2.01
CA GLY A 15 8.47 -6.86 -1.68
C GLY A 15 7.54 -7.22 -0.53
N ILE A 16 6.32 -6.69 -0.59
CA ILE A 16 5.26 -6.98 0.40
C ILE A 16 4.79 -8.43 0.26
N ALA A 17 4.67 -9.12 1.39
CA ALA A 17 4.23 -10.51 1.42
C ALA A 17 2.73 -10.62 1.06
N PRO A 18 2.30 -11.70 0.36
CA PRO A 18 0.90 -11.91 -0.01
C PRO A 18 -0.07 -11.96 1.18
N ARG A 19 0.41 -12.30 2.38
CA ARG A 19 -0.41 -12.27 3.62
C ARG A 19 -0.87 -10.86 3.98
N ASP A 20 -0.10 -9.84 3.61
CA ASP A 20 -0.39 -8.43 3.88
C ASP A 20 -1.18 -7.80 2.73
N TRP A 21 -1.65 -8.59 1.76
CA TRP A 21 -2.42 -8.12 0.60
C TRP A 21 -3.61 -7.25 0.99
N GLN A 22 -4.41 -7.70 1.96
CA GLN A 22 -5.57 -6.95 2.44
C GLN A 22 -5.21 -5.62 3.12
N ARG A 23 -3.97 -5.47 3.61
CA ARG A 23 -3.50 -4.20 4.16
C ARG A 23 -3.09 -3.20 3.09
N VAL A 24 -2.77 -3.68 1.89
CA VAL A 24 -2.30 -2.84 0.79
C VAL A 24 -3.44 -2.40 -0.12
N VAL A 25 -4.41 -3.29 -0.35
CA VAL A 25 -5.64 -2.93 -1.07
C VAL A 25 -6.37 -1.83 -0.30
N GLY A 26 -6.71 -0.73 -0.99
CA GLY A 26 -7.30 0.46 -0.39
C GLY A 26 -6.31 1.56 -0.01
N LEU A 27 -5.01 1.28 0.06
CA LEU A 27 -4.00 2.32 0.29
C LEU A 27 -3.74 3.16 -0.96
N ARG A 28 -3.12 4.31 -0.78
CA ARG A 28 -2.70 5.20 -1.87
C ARG A 28 -1.19 5.16 -2.04
N MET A 29 -0.73 5.21 -3.27
CA MET A 29 0.70 5.33 -3.57
C MET A 29 1.19 6.76 -3.35
N SER A 30 2.36 6.88 -2.73
CA SER A 30 3.05 8.15 -2.48
C SER A 30 3.64 8.74 -3.76
N ARG A 31 3.96 7.88 -4.74
CA ARG A 31 4.42 8.27 -6.08
C ARG A 31 3.92 7.30 -7.14
N ASP A 32 3.85 7.75 -8.38
CA ASP A 32 3.58 6.87 -9.51
C ASP A 32 4.69 5.81 -9.66
N ILE A 33 4.30 4.57 -9.98
CA ILE A 33 5.21 3.46 -10.19
C ILE A 33 4.83 2.70 -11.46
N LYS A 34 5.84 2.21 -12.19
CA LYS A 34 5.60 1.41 -13.40
C LYS A 34 5.03 0.04 -13.05
N ALA A 35 4.14 -0.46 -13.90
CA ALA A 35 3.65 -1.83 -13.83
C ALA A 35 4.83 -2.83 -13.83
N GLY A 36 4.75 -3.84 -12.96
CA GLY A 36 5.81 -4.83 -12.76
C GLY A 36 6.93 -4.40 -11.82
N SER A 37 6.86 -3.19 -11.23
CA SER A 37 7.78 -2.78 -10.17
C SER A 37 7.48 -3.51 -8.85
N VAL A 38 8.51 -3.71 -8.03
CA VAL A 38 8.35 -4.34 -6.72
C VAL A 38 7.65 -3.38 -5.75
N LEU A 39 6.56 -3.85 -5.16
CA LEU A 39 5.81 -3.11 -4.16
C LEU A 39 6.55 -3.11 -2.82
N GLN A 40 6.77 -1.92 -2.25
CA GLN A 40 7.44 -1.75 -0.96
C GLN A 40 6.62 -0.86 -0.02
N TRP A 41 6.73 -1.10 1.29
CA TRP A 41 6.00 -0.35 2.30
C TRP A 41 6.28 1.16 2.26
N GLY A 42 7.50 1.58 1.96
CA GLY A 42 7.86 3.00 1.86
C GLY A 42 7.28 3.74 0.65
N LEU A 43 6.67 3.03 -0.30
CA LEU A 43 5.98 3.64 -1.45
C LEU A 43 4.51 3.92 -1.15
N LEU A 44 3.96 3.33 -0.10
CA LEU A 44 2.58 3.53 0.33
C LEU A 44 2.51 4.84 1.14
N GLN A 45 1.51 5.66 0.84
CA GLN A 45 1.11 6.70 1.79
C GLN A 45 0.55 6.00 3.01
N GLN A 46 1.19 6.20 4.16
CA GLN A 46 0.61 5.86 5.44
C GLN A 46 -0.48 6.87 5.72
N ASP A 47 -1.63 6.66 5.10
CA ASP A 47 -2.81 7.43 5.36
C ASP A 47 -3.30 7.04 6.76
N GLN A 48 -2.87 7.81 7.77
CA GLN A 48 -3.37 7.75 9.14
C GLN A 48 -4.79 8.34 9.22
N THR A 49 -5.66 8.12 8.22
CA THR A 49 -6.99 8.70 8.23
C THR A 49 -8.01 7.64 8.64
N GLY A 50 -8.07 7.46 9.96
CA GLY A 50 -9.06 6.65 10.64
C GLY A 50 -9.01 6.75 12.16
N VAL A 51 -8.68 7.94 12.71
CA VAL A 51 -9.00 8.53 14.03
C VAL A 51 -7.81 9.42 14.48
N SER A 52 -7.83 10.68 14.05
CA SER A 52 -7.32 11.80 14.85
C SER A 52 -8.08 13.06 14.46
N ALA A 53 -9.38 13.02 14.74
CA ALA A 53 -10.26 14.17 14.80
C ALA A 53 -10.92 14.14 16.19
N ALA A 54 -10.18 14.50 17.23
CA ALA A 54 -10.72 14.89 18.54
C ALA A 54 -9.63 15.50 19.43
N ALA A 55 -9.86 16.77 19.83
CA ALA A 55 -9.18 17.56 20.88
C ALA A 55 -7.70 17.91 20.60
N GLU A 56 -7.28 19.17 20.72
CA GLU A 56 -7.34 19.91 21.98
C GLU A 56 -7.21 21.44 21.78
N LYS A 57 -8.17 22.14 22.42
CA LYS A 57 -8.33 23.58 22.79
C LYS A 57 -7.72 24.71 21.96
#